data_AF-A0A6P0YP29-F1
#
_entry.id   AF-A0A6P0YP29-F1
#
_cell.length_a   1.000
_cell.length_b   1.000
_cell.length_c   1.000
_cell.angle_alpha   90.00
_cell.angle_beta   90.00
_cell.angle_gamma   90.00
#
_symmetry.space_group_name_H-M   'P 1'
#
loop_
_entity.id
_entity.type
_entity.pdbx_description
1 polymer ?
#
loop_
_entity_poly.entity_id
_entity_poly.type
_entity_poly.pdbx_seq_one_letter_code
_entity_poly.pdbx_strand_id
1 'polypeptide(L)'
;MPTLQNSKPYPESTALLAHHASSPPLEHSMTLKPSQIQAILQAKQEDFTRFDQRSLTLLMQYRSALMNLVERSSQLLDSPQQLMLSIGDYGATPLESWAGTNHGVLPCNLKWNSREQSLIWVQKKLAGVTTFAVDGSQIFPGKDLSIPVALVQIGWFENPHSKSGEYEKDIDVDVMTPSDLKASNSGEPVDRRVNFRRLEMEIDRLVQYIEAHAQDVAQGKSYLVFFDGSLLATFAKDFEFKLRQGYVGCFV
;
A
#
# COMPACT_ATOMS: atom_id res chain seq x y z
N MET A 1 35.51 15.21 -63.74
CA MET A 1 36.13 15.70 -64.99
C MET A 1 34.98 15.97 -65.95
N PRO A 2 34.74 17.21 -66.43
CA PRO A 2 35.69 18.29 -66.67
C PRO A 2 35.43 19.60 -65.89
N THR A 3 36.51 20.35 -65.81
CA THR A 3 36.76 21.74 -65.38
C THR A 3 36.36 22.78 -66.44
N LEU A 4 36.20 24.05 -66.03
CA LEU A 4 36.79 25.30 -66.58
C LEU A 4 36.02 26.51 -65.96
N GLN A 5 36.55 27.29 -65.00
CA GLN A 5 37.59 28.35 -65.01
C GLN A 5 37.16 29.76 -65.48
N ASN A 6 37.60 30.73 -64.66
CA ASN A 6 37.89 32.17 -64.89
C ASN A 6 36.72 33.17 -64.74
N SER A 7 36.86 34.36 -64.12
CA SER A 7 38.02 35.14 -63.64
C SER A 7 37.60 36.35 -62.77
N LYS A 8 38.49 36.74 -61.85
CA LYS A 8 38.63 37.93 -60.95
C LYS A 8 38.38 39.34 -61.59
N PRO A 9 38.28 40.49 -60.85
CA PRO A 9 39.09 40.87 -59.67
C PRO A 9 38.47 41.71 -58.51
N TYR A 10 39.25 41.81 -57.43
CA TYR A 10 39.15 42.66 -56.21
C TYR A 10 39.62 44.12 -56.48
N PRO A 11 39.33 45.10 -55.58
CA PRO A 11 40.23 45.45 -54.46
C PRO A 11 39.48 45.64 -53.12
N GLU A 12 39.95 45.08 -52.01
CA GLU A 12 40.81 45.71 -50.98
C GLU A 12 40.23 46.99 -50.33
N SER A 13 39.79 46.85 -49.08
CA SER A 13 40.03 47.88 -48.06
C SER A 13 40.21 47.22 -46.68
N THR A 14 41.13 47.79 -45.93
CA THR A 14 41.95 47.19 -44.89
C THR A 14 41.45 47.59 -43.50
N ALA A 15 41.68 46.69 -42.52
CA ALA A 15 41.84 46.93 -41.08
C ALA A 15 40.59 47.20 -40.20
N LEU A 16 40.30 46.28 -39.27
CA LEU A 16 40.74 46.42 -37.88
C LEU A 16 40.47 45.15 -37.04
N LEU A 17 41.49 44.76 -36.28
CA LEU A 17 41.54 43.68 -35.28
C LEU A 17 40.58 43.93 -34.11
N ALA A 18 39.88 42.88 -33.64
CA ALA A 18 39.65 42.63 -32.21
C ALA A 18 38.99 41.26 -31.93
N HIS A 19 39.73 40.43 -31.20
CA HIS A 19 39.28 39.43 -30.22
C HIS A 19 38.41 38.23 -30.64
N HIS A 20 39.12 37.11 -30.78
CA HIS A 20 38.69 35.79 -30.35
C HIS A 20 37.99 35.82 -28.97
N ALA A 21 36.77 35.31 -28.91
CA ALA A 21 36.23 34.66 -27.72
C ALA A 21 35.45 33.42 -28.17
N SER A 22 36.12 32.26 -28.15
CA SER A 22 35.45 30.96 -28.19
C SER A 22 34.45 30.90 -27.03
N SER A 23 33.17 30.78 -27.35
CA SER A 23 32.15 30.44 -26.36
C SER A 23 32.41 29.01 -25.85
N PRO A 24 32.54 28.76 -24.54
CA PRO A 24 32.65 27.40 -24.04
C PRO A 24 31.26 26.76 -24.03
N PRO A 25 31.12 25.49 -24.43
CA PRO A 25 29.93 24.72 -24.13
C PRO A 25 30.05 24.22 -22.69
N LEU A 26 29.14 24.64 -21.80
CA LEU A 26 29.06 24.13 -20.44
C LEU A 26 27.61 23.72 -20.12
N GLU A 27 27.11 22.73 -20.85
CA GLU A 27 26.21 21.77 -20.22
C GLU A 27 27.05 20.90 -19.28
N HIS A 28 27.25 21.38 -18.06
CA HIS A 28 27.64 20.49 -16.97
C HIS A 28 26.44 19.61 -16.62
N SER A 29 26.35 18.44 -17.25
CA SER A 29 25.65 17.31 -16.65
C SER A 29 26.27 17.10 -15.26
N MET A 30 25.54 17.49 -14.21
CA MET A 30 25.93 17.29 -12.82
C MET A 30 25.91 15.79 -12.53
N THR A 31 26.97 15.12 -12.96
CA THR A 31 27.23 13.73 -12.67
C THR A 31 27.66 13.63 -11.22
N LEU A 32 26.78 13.07 -10.39
CA LEU A 32 27.06 12.75 -9.00
C LEU A 32 28.33 11.88 -8.93
N LYS A 33 29.39 12.38 -8.28
CA LYS A 33 30.63 11.62 -8.15
C LYS A 33 30.47 10.57 -7.04
N PRO A 34 30.83 9.30 -7.27
CA PRO A 34 30.72 8.24 -6.25
C PRO A 34 31.41 8.59 -4.92
N SER A 35 32.56 9.26 -4.97
CA SER A 35 33.29 9.70 -3.77
C SER A 35 32.54 10.75 -2.93
N GLN A 36 31.76 11.62 -3.58
CA GLN A 36 30.93 12.60 -2.88
C GLN A 36 29.76 11.91 -2.19
N ILE A 37 29.11 10.94 -2.85
CA ILE A 37 28.06 10.13 -2.22
C ILE A 37 28.63 9.35 -1.03
N GLN A 38 29.80 8.72 -1.19
CA GLN A 38 30.45 7.96 -0.12
C GLN A 38 30.76 8.83 1.10
N ALA A 39 31.30 10.04 0.90
CA ALA A 39 31.58 10.96 2.01
C ALA A 39 30.29 11.39 2.74
N ILE A 40 29.21 11.64 2.00
CA ILE A 40 27.89 11.97 2.58
C ILE A 40 27.33 10.78 3.36
N LEU A 41 27.43 9.56 2.83
CA LEU A 41 26.97 8.34 3.50
C LEU A 41 27.76 8.07 4.78
N GLN A 42 29.09 8.25 4.74
CA GLN A 42 29.95 8.13 5.92
C GLN A 42 29.59 9.15 6.99
N ALA A 43 29.36 10.42 6.62
CA ALA A 43 28.93 11.46 7.55
C ALA A 43 27.55 11.17 8.18
N LYS A 44 26.70 10.37 7.52
CA LYS A 44 25.36 9.96 8.00
C LYS A 44 25.32 8.58 8.65
N GLN A 45 26.45 7.91 8.84
CA GLN A 45 26.50 6.54 9.37
C GLN A 45 25.78 6.40 10.72
N GLU A 46 25.95 7.37 11.61
CA GLU A 46 25.28 7.38 12.92
C GLU A 46 23.76 7.43 12.79
N ASP A 47 23.23 8.16 11.82
CA ASP A 47 21.77 8.25 11.59
C ASP A 47 21.21 6.89 11.16
N PHE A 48 21.90 6.15 10.30
CA PHE A 48 21.53 4.79 9.91
C PHE A 48 21.59 3.84 11.12
N THR A 49 22.66 3.90 11.91
CA THR A 49 22.78 3.06 13.11
C THR A 49 21.67 3.36 14.12
N ARG A 50 21.32 4.63 14.32
CA ARG A 50 20.22 5.04 15.19
C ARG A 50 18.87 4.54 14.68
N PHE A 51 18.64 4.58 13.36
CA PHE A 51 17.44 4.03 12.75
C PHE A 51 17.31 2.51 12.98
N ASP A 52 18.40 1.76 12.79
CA ASP A 52 18.43 0.32 13.02
C ASP A 52 18.17 -0.04 14.48
N GLN A 53 18.81 0.67 15.42
CA GLN A 53 18.59 0.48 16.86
C GLN A 53 17.14 0.73 17.27
N ARG A 54 16.50 1.77 16.72
CA ARG A 54 15.07 2.05 16.97
C ARG A 54 14.18 0.93 16.44
N SER A 55 14.46 0.46 15.23
CA SER A 55 13.71 -0.64 14.60
C SER A 55 13.83 -1.94 15.40
N LEU A 56 15.05 -2.27 15.85
CA LEU A 56 15.30 -3.43 16.71
C LEU A 56 14.60 -3.31 18.07
N THR A 57 14.64 -2.13 18.69
CA THR A 57 13.96 -1.87 19.96
C THR A 57 12.45 -2.08 19.82
N LEU A 58 11.86 -1.55 18.76
CA LEU A 58 10.44 -1.72 18.46
C LEU A 58 10.08 -3.19 18.22
N LEU A 59 10.91 -3.93 17.46
CA LEU A 59 10.73 -5.37 17.26
C LEU A 59 10.77 -6.15 18.59
N MET A 60 11.71 -5.81 19.48
CA MET A 60 11.81 -6.44 20.80
C MET A 60 10.58 -6.14 21.66
N GLN A 61 10.05 -4.92 21.60
CA GLN A 61 8.80 -4.55 22.28
C GLN A 61 7.61 -5.39 21.76
N TYR A 62 7.44 -5.51 20.44
CA TYR A 62 6.37 -6.35 19.87
C TYR A 62 6.53 -7.83 20.24
N ARG A 63 7.75 -8.37 20.22
CA ARG A 63 8.01 -9.75 20.66
C ARG A 63 7.67 -9.96 22.13
N SER A 64 8.07 -9.04 23.01
CA SER A 64 7.73 -9.12 24.43
C SER A 64 6.22 -9.03 24.65
N ALA A 65 5.53 -8.12 23.96
CA ALA A 65 4.08 -7.99 24.04
C ALA A 65 3.37 -9.28 23.58
N LEU A 66 3.81 -9.89 22.48
CA LEU A 66 3.27 -11.16 22.00
C LEU A 66 3.49 -12.30 23.00
N MET A 67 4.70 -12.43 23.56
CA MET A 67 4.98 -13.47 24.56
C MET A 67 4.11 -13.30 25.80
N ASN A 68 3.96 -12.07 26.30
CA ASN A 68 3.09 -11.78 27.44
C ASN A 68 1.63 -12.14 27.13
N LEU A 69 1.16 -11.90 25.91
CA LEU A 69 -0.20 -12.21 25.48
C LEU A 69 -0.44 -13.73 25.42
N VAL A 70 0.52 -14.49 24.87
CA VAL A 70 0.49 -15.97 24.81
C VAL A 70 0.56 -16.58 26.21
N GLU A 71 1.39 -16.04 27.10
CA GLU A 71 1.47 -16.53 28.48
C GLU A 71 0.14 -16.29 29.22
N ARG A 72 -0.46 -15.11 29.08
CA ARG A 72 -1.76 -14.81 29.69
C ARG A 72 -2.89 -15.67 29.14
N SER A 73 -2.91 -15.93 27.83
CA SER A 73 -3.92 -16.81 27.25
C SER A 73 -3.78 -18.27 27.68
N SER A 74 -2.57 -18.70 28.06
CA SER A 74 -2.37 -20.04 28.65
C SER A 74 -2.88 -20.14 30.10
N GLN A 75 -2.94 -19.02 30.83
CA GLN A 75 -3.42 -18.94 32.21
C GLN A 75 -4.93 -18.67 32.32
N LEU A 76 -5.49 -17.98 31.33
CA LEU A 76 -6.92 -17.70 31.21
C LEU A 76 -7.58 -18.85 30.44
N LEU A 77 -8.07 -19.82 31.20
CA LEU A 77 -8.64 -21.08 30.72
C LEU A 77 -9.73 -20.89 29.64
N ASP A 78 -9.55 -21.62 28.54
CA ASP A 78 -10.54 -22.15 27.59
C ASP A 78 -11.42 -21.23 26.74
N SER A 79 -11.41 -19.90 26.90
CA SER A 79 -12.24 -19.05 26.02
C SER A 79 -11.57 -17.71 25.65
N PRO A 80 -11.45 -17.39 24.33
CA PRO A 80 -11.05 -16.06 23.88
C PRO A 80 -11.87 -14.93 24.51
N GLN A 81 -13.13 -15.20 24.87
CA GLN A 81 -14.02 -14.26 25.56
C GLN A 81 -13.52 -13.85 26.96
N GLN A 82 -12.90 -14.74 27.74
CA GLN A 82 -12.37 -14.40 29.07
C GLN A 82 -11.08 -13.58 28.99
N LEU A 83 -10.24 -13.83 27.98
CA LEU A 83 -9.11 -12.98 27.66
C LEU A 83 -9.60 -11.54 27.44
N MET A 84 -10.65 -11.33 26.65
CA MET A 84 -11.19 -10.00 26.37
C MET A 84 -11.66 -9.26 27.61
N LEU A 85 -12.39 -9.91 28.52
CA LEU A 85 -12.85 -9.28 29.78
C LEU A 85 -11.70 -8.78 30.65
N SER A 86 -10.53 -9.42 30.57
CA SER A 86 -9.37 -9.07 31.38
C SER A 86 -8.52 -7.95 30.81
N ILE A 87 -8.60 -7.69 29.50
CA ILE A 87 -7.70 -6.75 28.81
C ILE A 87 -8.47 -5.51 28.28
N GLY A 88 -9.77 -5.60 27.95
CA GLY A 88 -10.59 -4.49 27.42
C GLY A 88 -11.20 -4.75 26.04
N ASP A 89 -11.69 -3.69 25.39
CA ASP A 89 -12.27 -3.76 24.03
C ASP A 89 -11.16 -3.75 22.97
N TYR A 90 -10.97 -4.86 22.25
CA TYR A 90 -9.84 -5.08 21.34
C TYR A 90 -10.18 -4.99 19.86
N GLY A 91 -11.44 -4.71 19.48
CA GLY A 91 -11.86 -4.65 18.07
C GLY A 91 -11.73 -5.97 17.29
N ALA A 92 -11.07 -6.99 17.84
CA ALA A 92 -10.91 -8.32 17.27
C ALA A 92 -10.74 -9.38 18.38
N THR A 93 -11.26 -10.58 18.12
CA THR A 93 -11.18 -11.74 19.03
C THR A 93 -10.41 -12.87 18.34
N PRO A 94 -9.37 -13.46 18.96
CA PRO A 94 -8.75 -14.67 18.45
C PRO A 94 -9.78 -15.79 18.32
N LEU A 95 -9.81 -16.48 17.18
CA LEU A 95 -10.75 -17.58 16.94
C LEU A 95 -10.29 -18.85 17.66
N GLU A 96 -8.99 -19.16 17.59
CA GLU A 96 -8.39 -20.33 18.21
C GLU A 96 -7.75 -20.01 19.57
N SER A 97 -7.79 -20.98 20.48
CA SER A 97 -7.02 -20.90 21.73
C SER A 97 -5.52 -20.98 21.46
N TRP A 98 -4.75 -20.17 22.18
CA TRP A 98 -3.28 -20.20 22.15
C TRP A 98 -2.67 -21.01 23.31
N ALA A 99 -3.51 -21.61 24.16
CA ALA A 99 -3.04 -22.44 25.25
C ALA A 99 -2.18 -23.60 24.73
N GLY A 100 -0.97 -23.75 25.28
CA GLY A 100 -0.03 -24.81 24.87
C GLY A 100 0.65 -24.59 23.52
N THR A 101 0.46 -23.43 22.86
CA THR A 101 1.20 -23.10 21.63
C THR A 101 2.64 -22.70 21.94
N ASN A 102 3.56 -23.03 21.03
CA ASN A 102 4.92 -22.54 21.12
C ASN A 102 4.99 -21.13 20.53
N HIS A 103 5.22 -20.12 21.36
CA HIS A 103 5.35 -18.71 20.93
C HIS A 103 4.13 -18.17 20.15
N GLY A 104 2.91 -18.67 20.42
CA GLY A 104 1.69 -18.25 19.71
C GLY A 104 1.55 -18.85 18.30
N VAL A 105 2.40 -19.82 17.94
CA VAL A 105 2.33 -20.48 16.63
C VAL A 105 1.36 -21.66 16.68
N LEU A 106 0.31 -21.59 15.87
CA LEU A 106 -0.64 -22.67 15.62
C LEU A 106 -0.30 -23.38 14.29
N PRO A 107 0.34 -24.55 14.32
CA PRO A 107 0.64 -25.27 13.09
C PRO A 107 -0.64 -25.85 12.48
N CYS A 108 -0.90 -25.57 11.20
CA CYS A 108 -2.08 -26.11 10.51
C CYS A 108 -2.01 -27.64 10.31
N ASN A 109 -0.81 -28.24 10.35
CA ASN A 109 -0.54 -29.67 10.21
C ASN A 109 -1.17 -30.34 8.96
N LEU A 110 -1.52 -29.55 7.94
CA LEU A 110 -2.06 -30.05 6.68
C LEU A 110 -0.93 -30.61 5.82
N LYS A 111 -1.14 -31.83 5.30
CA LYS A 111 -0.22 -32.49 4.36
C LYS A 111 -1.04 -33.12 3.24
N TRP A 112 -0.55 -32.97 2.01
CA TRP A 112 -1.17 -33.56 0.82
C TRP A 112 -0.11 -34.29 0.01
N ASN A 113 -0.48 -35.41 -0.59
CA ASN A 113 0.42 -36.20 -1.45
C ASN A 113 0.35 -35.74 -2.92
N SER A 114 -0.61 -34.87 -3.26
CA SER A 114 -0.74 -34.27 -4.60
C SER A 114 -1.51 -32.94 -4.54
N ARG A 115 -1.46 -32.19 -5.66
CA ARG A 115 -2.24 -30.95 -5.84
C ARG A 115 -3.74 -31.23 -5.87
N GLU A 116 -4.15 -32.35 -6.45
CA GLU A 116 -5.57 -32.75 -6.53
C GLU A 116 -6.14 -32.98 -5.12
N GLN A 117 -5.35 -33.60 -4.23
CA GLN A 117 -5.77 -33.77 -2.83
C GLN A 117 -5.94 -32.43 -2.11
N SER A 118 -5.06 -31.45 -2.36
CA SER A 118 -5.21 -30.12 -1.76
C SER A 118 -6.42 -29.38 -2.31
N LEU A 119 -6.69 -29.46 -3.62
CA LEU A 119 -7.87 -28.87 -4.24
C LEU A 119 -9.18 -29.50 -3.73
N ILE A 120 -9.23 -30.83 -3.58
CA ILE A 120 -10.39 -31.52 -2.99
C ILE A 120 -10.61 -31.06 -1.55
N TRP A 121 -9.54 -30.88 -0.77
CA TRP A 121 -9.65 -30.36 0.58
C TRP A 121 -10.20 -28.92 0.59
N VAL A 122 -9.66 -28.03 -0.25
CA VAL A 122 -10.12 -26.63 -0.35
C VAL A 122 -11.59 -26.59 -0.74
N GLN A 123 -12.00 -27.34 -1.76
CA GLN A 123 -13.39 -27.41 -2.20
C GLN A 123 -14.32 -27.84 -1.06
N LYS A 124 -13.93 -28.84 -0.27
CA LYS A 124 -14.71 -29.29 0.89
C LYS A 124 -14.81 -28.24 1.99
N LYS A 125 -13.78 -27.39 2.16
CA LYS A 125 -13.76 -26.34 3.19
C LYS A 125 -14.54 -25.09 2.78
N LEU A 126 -14.51 -24.73 1.50
CA LEU A 126 -15.19 -23.55 0.99
C LEU A 126 -16.64 -23.83 0.58
N ALA A 127 -17.04 -25.09 0.38
CA ALA A 127 -18.41 -25.43 -0.01
C ALA A 127 -19.45 -24.82 0.95
N GLY A 128 -20.29 -23.94 0.42
CA GLY A 128 -21.33 -23.25 1.18
C GLY A 128 -20.84 -22.08 2.06
N VAL A 129 -19.58 -21.66 1.90
CA VAL A 129 -19.05 -20.43 2.52
C VAL A 129 -18.94 -19.38 1.44
N THR A 130 -19.71 -18.31 1.53
CA THR A 130 -19.62 -17.20 0.57
C THR A 130 -18.38 -16.37 0.85
N THR A 131 -17.47 -16.25 -0.12
CA THR A 131 -16.30 -15.38 -0.03
C THR A 131 -16.53 -14.06 -0.74
N PHE A 132 -16.10 -12.96 -0.14
CA PHE A 132 -16.14 -11.63 -0.75
C PHE A 132 -14.78 -10.95 -0.62
N ALA A 133 -14.30 -10.34 -1.69
CA ALA A 133 -13.05 -9.58 -1.69
C ALA A 133 -13.21 -8.30 -2.50
N VAL A 134 -12.60 -7.22 -2.02
CA VAL A 134 -12.53 -5.92 -2.71
C VAL A 134 -11.06 -5.56 -2.86
N ASP A 135 -10.68 -5.08 -4.03
CA ASP A 135 -9.37 -4.50 -4.31
C ASP A 135 -9.53 -3.27 -5.21
N GLY A 136 -8.61 -2.33 -5.09
CA GLY A 136 -8.67 -1.04 -5.76
C GLY A 136 -7.45 -0.73 -6.58
N SER A 137 -7.65 0.10 -7.59
CA SER A 137 -6.61 0.64 -8.46
C SER A 137 -6.84 2.13 -8.70
N GLN A 138 -5.79 2.82 -9.10
CA GLN A 138 -5.82 4.27 -9.21
C GLN A 138 -4.85 4.77 -10.28
N ILE A 139 -5.23 5.88 -10.91
CA ILE A 139 -4.41 6.66 -11.81
C ILE A 139 -4.17 8.02 -11.15
N PHE A 140 -2.92 8.32 -10.83
CA PHE A 140 -2.52 9.60 -10.26
C PHE A 140 -2.59 10.73 -11.29
N PRO A 141 -2.72 12.00 -10.86
CA PRO A 141 -2.66 13.14 -11.76
C PRO A 141 -1.33 13.17 -12.53
N GLY A 142 -1.43 13.04 -13.85
CA GLY A 142 -0.30 13.15 -14.76
C GLY A 142 0.13 14.60 -14.98
N LYS A 143 1.36 14.79 -15.46
CA LYS A 143 1.86 16.12 -15.91
C LYS A 143 1.36 16.50 -17.30
N ASP A 144 0.74 15.56 -18.00
CA ASP A 144 0.31 15.69 -19.40
C ASP A 144 -1.00 16.48 -19.56
N LEU A 145 -1.75 16.65 -18.46
CA LEU A 145 -2.98 17.43 -18.42
C LEU A 145 -2.75 18.73 -17.65
N SER A 146 -3.30 19.83 -18.17
CA SER A 146 -3.23 21.16 -17.52
C SER A 146 -4.09 21.27 -16.26
N ILE A 147 -5.00 20.32 -16.03
CA ILE A 147 -5.88 20.24 -14.88
C ILE A 147 -5.56 18.93 -14.13
N PRO A 148 -5.22 18.99 -12.83
CA PRO A 148 -4.92 17.78 -12.07
C PRO A 148 -6.21 17.00 -11.82
N VAL A 149 -6.28 15.77 -12.33
CA VAL A 149 -7.40 14.85 -12.16
C VAL A 149 -6.83 13.47 -11.82
N ALA A 150 -7.45 12.77 -10.86
CA ALA A 150 -7.14 11.39 -10.56
C ALA A 150 -8.36 10.50 -10.81
N LEU A 151 -8.12 9.23 -11.13
CA LEU A 151 -9.16 8.20 -11.23
C LEU A 151 -8.91 7.17 -10.14
N VAL A 152 -9.95 6.82 -9.39
CA VAL A 152 -9.94 5.73 -8.42
C VAL A 152 -11.00 4.73 -8.83
N GLN A 153 -10.68 3.45 -8.76
CA GLN A 153 -11.60 2.37 -9.05
C GLN A 153 -11.44 1.29 -8.00
N ILE A 154 -12.56 0.70 -7.57
CA ILE A 154 -12.58 -0.57 -6.86
C ILE A 154 -13.24 -1.63 -7.72
N GLY A 155 -12.85 -2.88 -7.52
CA GLY A 155 -13.53 -4.04 -8.05
C GLY A 155 -13.71 -5.06 -6.96
N TRP A 156 -14.82 -5.78 -6.99
CA TRP A 156 -15.10 -6.83 -6.02
C TRP A 156 -15.57 -8.11 -6.66
N PHE A 157 -15.42 -9.19 -5.90
CA PHE A 157 -15.79 -10.54 -6.32
C PHE A 157 -16.50 -11.25 -5.18
N GLU A 158 -17.73 -11.70 -5.42
CA GLU A 158 -18.47 -12.58 -4.53
C GLU A 158 -18.52 -13.99 -5.11
N ASN A 159 -18.18 -14.98 -4.29
CA ASN A 159 -18.28 -16.37 -4.68
C ASN A 159 -18.97 -17.17 -3.57
N PRO A 160 -20.23 -17.61 -3.76
CA PRO A 160 -20.93 -18.49 -2.83
C PRO A 160 -20.33 -19.90 -2.70
N HIS A 161 -19.38 -20.26 -3.58
CA HIS A 161 -18.83 -21.61 -3.72
C HIS A 161 -19.93 -22.67 -3.83
N SER A 162 -20.99 -22.32 -4.55
CA SER A 162 -22.14 -23.18 -4.83
C SER A 162 -21.79 -24.22 -5.89
N LYS A 163 -22.60 -25.28 -5.98
CA LYS A 163 -22.45 -26.27 -7.06
C LYS A 163 -22.80 -25.72 -8.45
N SER A 164 -23.55 -24.61 -8.53
CA SER A 164 -23.86 -23.94 -9.81
C SER A 164 -22.63 -23.24 -10.39
N GLY A 165 -21.65 -22.89 -9.55
CA GLY A 165 -20.45 -22.16 -9.97
C GLY A 165 -20.70 -20.69 -10.29
N GLU A 166 -21.85 -20.16 -9.85
CA GLU A 166 -22.19 -18.74 -9.99
C GLU A 166 -21.29 -17.89 -9.10
N TYR A 167 -20.94 -16.71 -9.59
CA TYR A 167 -20.19 -15.68 -8.87
C TYR A 167 -20.65 -14.30 -9.35
N GLU A 168 -20.49 -13.30 -8.50
CA GLU A 168 -20.72 -11.90 -8.85
C GLU A 168 -19.38 -11.18 -8.97
N LYS A 169 -19.29 -10.29 -9.95
CA LYS A 169 -18.20 -9.33 -10.08
C LYS A 169 -18.79 -8.00 -10.50
N ASP A 170 -18.35 -6.94 -9.86
CA ASP A 170 -18.73 -5.59 -10.25
C ASP A 170 -17.63 -4.59 -9.85
N ILE A 171 -17.80 -3.33 -10.26
CA ILE A 171 -16.84 -2.24 -10.05
C ILE A 171 -17.54 -0.96 -9.60
N ASP A 172 -16.80 -0.10 -8.93
CA ASP A 172 -17.20 1.29 -8.69
C ASP A 172 -16.03 2.22 -8.99
N VAL A 173 -16.34 3.42 -9.49
CA VAL A 173 -15.34 4.34 -10.06
C VAL A 173 -15.62 5.75 -9.56
N ASP A 174 -14.57 6.45 -9.14
CA ASP A 174 -14.62 7.84 -8.74
C ASP A 174 -13.54 8.68 -9.43
N VAL A 175 -13.87 9.94 -9.72
CA VAL A 175 -12.96 10.90 -10.34
C VAL A 175 -12.68 12.02 -9.35
N MET A 176 -11.42 12.14 -8.93
CA MET A 176 -11.00 13.22 -8.03
C MET A 176 -10.66 14.48 -8.84
N THR A 177 -11.35 15.56 -8.53
CA THR A 177 -11.18 16.87 -9.16
C THR A 177 -10.02 17.65 -8.52
N PRO A 178 -9.57 18.77 -9.11
CA PRO A 178 -8.56 19.65 -8.49
C PRO A 178 -8.90 20.08 -7.05
N SER A 179 -10.20 20.25 -6.76
CA SER A 179 -10.69 20.62 -5.44
C SER A 179 -10.46 19.50 -4.42
N ASP A 180 -10.75 18.26 -4.80
CA ASP A 180 -10.55 17.06 -3.96
C ASP A 180 -9.06 16.82 -3.72
N LEU A 181 -8.25 17.06 -4.75
CA LEU A 181 -6.80 16.91 -4.72
C LEU A 181 -6.09 18.06 -3.97
N LYS A 182 -6.79 19.15 -3.63
CA LYS A 182 -6.23 20.34 -2.93
C LYS A 182 -4.90 20.79 -3.55
N ALA A 183 -4.78 20.72 -4.88
CA ALA A 183 -3.52 20.84 -5.60
C ALA A 183 -2.76 22.16 -5.38
N SER A 184 -3.42 23.18 -4.82
CA SER A 184 -2.90 24.51 -4.60
C SER A 184 -2.56 24.87 -3.14
N ASN A 185 -2.99 24.10 -2.11
CA ASN A 185 -3.06 24.61 -0.73
C ASN A 185 -2.65 23.65 0.41
N SER A 186 -2.11 22.46 0.12
CA SER A 186 -1.68 21.52 1.18
C SER A 186 -0.23 21.06 1.00
N GLY A 187 0.56 21.04 2.07
CA GLY A 187 1.89 20.43 2.10
C GLY A 187 1.87 18.90 1.93
N GLU A 188 0.70 18.28 1.98
CA GLU A 188 0.52 16.84 1.78
C GLU A 188 0.58 16.44 0.30
N PRO A 189 1.34 15.37 -0.05
CA PRO A 189 1.40 14.84 -1.41
C PRO A 189 0.02 14.43 -1.95
N VAL A 190 -0.26 14.82 -3.20
CA VAL A 190 -1.50 14.50 -3.92
C VAL A 190 -1.74 12.98 -3.95
N ASP A 191 -0.68 12.20 -4.15
CA ASP A 191 -0.72 10.73 -4.18
C ASP A 191 -1.31 10.13 -2.90
N ARG A 192 -1.06 10.74 -1.73
CA ARG A 192 -1.63 10.26 -0.46
C ARG A 192 -3.14 10.40 -0.42
N ARG A 193 -3.69 11.49 -0.98
CA ARG A 193 -5.14 11.70 -1.04
C ARG A 193 -5.81 10.72 -1.99
N VAL A 194 -5.18 10.44 -3.12
CA VAL A 194 -5.67 9.44 -4.08
C VAL A 194 -5.66 8.04 -3.46
N ASN A 195 -4.56 7.66 -2.79
CA ASN A 195 -4.48 6.39 -2.07
C ASN A 195 -5.51 6.29 -0.94
N PHE A 196 -5.75 7.40 -0.24
CA PHE A 196 -6.74 7.44 0.83
C PHE A 196 -8.16 7.26 0.28
N ARG A 197 -8.51 7.93 -0.83
CA ARG A 197 -9.81 7.77 -1.47
C ARG A 197 -10.06 6.34 -1.94
N ARG A 198 -9.04 5.68 -2.51
CA ARG A 198 -9.11 4.25 -2.86
C ARG A 198 -9.42 3.38 -1.65
N LEU A 199 -8.68 3.57 -0.55
CA LEU A 199 -8.89 2.81 0.68
C LEU A 199 -10.28 3.04 1.27
N GLU A 200 -10.75 4.29 1.27
CA GLU A 200 -12.10 4.63 1.72
C GLU A 200 -13.16 3.87 0.91
N MET A 201 -13.05 3.88 -0.43
CA MET A 201 -13.97 3.13 -1.29
C MET A 201 -13.91 1.61 -1.03
N GLU A 202 -12.71 1.04 -0.85
CA GLU A 202 -12.54 -0.39 -0.54
C GLU A 202 -13.24 -0.76 0.77
N ILE A 203 -13.02 0.03 1.83
CA ILE A 203 -13.59 -0.23 3.15
C ILE A 203 -15.10 0.00 3.16
N ASP A 204 -15.57 1.10 2.58
CA ASP A 204 -17.01 1.39 2.47
C ASP A 204 -17.73 0.22 1.79
N ARG A 205 -17.14 -0.35 0.72
CA ARG A 205 -17.74 -1.49 0.04
C ARG A 205 -17.76 -2.76 0.90
N LEU A 206 -16.70 -3.02 1.68
CA LEU A 206 -16.67 -4.14 2.63
C LEU A 206 -17.72 -3.97 3.72
N VAL A 207 -17.86 -2.77 4.31
CA VAL A 207 -18.84 -2.46 5.35
C VAL A 207 -20.26 -2.64 4.79
N GLN A 208 -20.56 -2.05 3.64
CA GLN A 208 -21.86 -2.21 2.97
C GLN A 208 -22.20 -3.69 2.76
N TYR A 209 -21.23 -4.48 2.31
CA TYR A 209 -21.43 -5.92 2.08
C TYR A 209 -21.71 -6.68 3.38
N ILE A 210 -20.95 -6.41 4.45
CA ILE A 210 -21.14 -7.02 5.77
C ILE A 210 -22.52 -6.67 6.34
N GLU A 211 -22.91 -5.39 6.27
CA GLU A 211 -24.21 -4.91 6.77
C GLU A 211 -25.37 -5.52 5.99
N ALA A 212 -25.27 -5.58 4.65
CA ALA A 212 -26.30 -6.16 3.79
C ALA A 212 -26.56 -7.65 4.10
N HIS A 213 -25.54 -8.38 4.58
CA HIS A 213 -25.60 -9.81 4.87
C HIS A 213 -25.64 -10.15 6.36
N ALA A 214 -25.76 -9.16 7.25
CA ALA A 214 -25.78 -9.39 8.70
C ALA A 214 -26.93 -10.32 9.14
N GLN A 215 -28.11 -10.18 8.52
CA GLN A 215 -29.27 -11.04 8.79
C GLN A 215 -29.07 -12.47 8.28
N ASP A 216 -28.40 -12.61 7.15
CA ASP A 216 -28.07 -13.91 6.56
C ASP A 216 -27.12 -14.70 7.47
N VAL A 217 -26.12 -14.02 8.04
CA VAL A 217 -25.21 -14.59 9.06
C VAL A 217 -25.98 -14.97 10.32
N ALA A 218 -26.92 -14.13 10.78
CA ALA A 218 -27.77 -14.45 11.93
C ALA A 218 -28.67 -15.69 11.70
N GLN A 219 -28.99 -15.99 10.43
CA GLN A 219 -29.72 -17.20 10.03
C GLN A 219 -28.81 -18.42 9.81
N GLY A 220 -27.51 -18.29 10.06
CA GLY A 220 -26.54 -19.38 10.00
C GLY A 220 -25.84 -19.55 8.66
N LYS A 221 -25.94 -18.57 7.73
CA LYS A 221 -25.11 -18.57 6.52
C LYS A 221 -23.67 -18.17 6.87
N SER A 222 -22.71 -18.77 6.18
CA SER A 222 -21.28 -18.54 6.41
C SER A 222 -20.71 -17.59 5.36
N TYR A 223 -20.08 -16.52 5.82
CA TYR A 223 -19.39 -15.55 4.97
C TYR A 223 -17.93 -15.39 5.41
N LEU A 224 -17.05 -15.20 4.43
CA LEU A 224 -15.63 -14.87 4.64
C LEU A 224 -15.29 -13.65 3.79
N VAL A 225 -15.03 -12.53 4.46
CA VAL A 225 -14.74 -11.25 3.83
C VAL A 225 -13.23 -10.98 3.90
N PHE A 226 -12.62 -10.72 2.75
CA PHE A 226 -11.19 -10.42 2.63
C PHE A 226 -10.98 -8.92 2.46
N PHE A 227 -10.14 -8.36 3.32
CA PHE A 227 -9.62 -7.01 3.20
C PHE A 227 -8.16 -7.08 2.74
N ASP A 228 -7.84 -6.48 1.59
CA ASP A 228 -6.46 -6.41 1.08
C ASP A 228 -5.69 -5.28 1.77
N GLY A 229 -5.27 -5.54 3.01
CA GLY A 229 -4.57 -4.58 3.82
C GLY A 229 -4.28 -5.08 5.22
N SER A 230 -3.71 -4.19 6.04
CA SER A 230 -3.57 -4.44 7.46
C SER A 230 -4.66 -3.69 8.22
N LEU A 231 -5.32 -4.37 9.15
CA LEU A 231 -6.19 -3.72 10.14
C LEU A 231 -5.42 -2.81 11.11
N LEU A 232 -4.08 -2.88 11.08
CA LEU A 232 -3.25 -1.88 11.75
C LEU A 232 -3.19 -0.63 10.89
N ALA A 233 -3.69 0.48 11.44
CA ALA A 233 -3.57 1.82 10.89
C ALA A 233 -2.12 2.36 10.97
N THR A 234 -1.15 1.62 10.43
CA THR A 234 0.30 1.86 10.55
C THR A 234 0.72 3.23 10.04
N PHE A 235 0.02 3.78 9.05
CA PHE A 235 0.32 5.08 8.45
C PHE A 235 -0.37 6.27 9.14
N ALA A 236 -1.29 6.02 10.09
CA ALA A 236 -2.02 7.09 10.76
C ALA A 236 -1.08 8.15 11.37
N LYS A 237 0.06 7.71 11.90
CA LYS A 237 1.06 8.57 12.55
C LYS A 237 1.71 9.57 11.60
N ASP A 238 1.77 9.25 10.30
CA ASP A 238 2.47 10.03 9.28
C ASP A 238 1.55 10.99 8.52
N PHE A 239 0.24 10.94 8.79
CA PHE A 239 -0.76 11.86 8.23
C PHE A 239 -0.92 13.12 9.09
N GLU A 240 -1.22 14.26 8.45
CA GLU A 240 -1.66 15.45 9.18
C GLU A 240 -3.00 15.19 9.87
N PHE A 241 -3.33 15.98 10.89
CA PHE A 241 -4.47 15.72 11.78
C PHE A 241 -5.79 15.42 11.06
N LYS A 242 -6.15 16.19 10.04
CA LYS A 242 -7.42 16.00 9.30
C LYS A 242 -7.42 14.70 8.49
N LEU A 243 -6.35 14.42 7.73
CA LEU A 243 -6.24 13.21 6.94
C LEU A 243 -6.12 11.97 7.83
N ARG A 244 -5.43 12.10 8.97
CA ARG A 244 -5.35 11.07 10.02
C ARG A 244 -6.73 10.73 10.56
N GLN A 245 -7.56 11.72 10.86
CA GLN A 245 -8.92 11.45 11.36
C GLN A 245 -9.77 10.73 10.32
N GLY A 246 -9.71 11.14 9.05
CA GLY A 246 -10.36 10.40 7.96
C GLY A 246 -9.85 8.96 7.85
N TYR A 247 -8.53 8.80 7.82
CA TYR A 247 -7.88 7.48 7.74
C TYR A 247 -8.22 6.55 8.90
N VAL A 248 -8.22 7.05 10.13
CA VAL A 248 -8.64 6.28 11.29
C VAL A 248 -10.12 5.97 11.22
N GLY A 249 -10.96 6.94 10.84
CA GLY A 249 -12.40 6.78 10.71
C GLY A 249 -12.85 5.73 9.69
N CYS A 250 -12.00 5.35 8.73
CA CYS A 250 -12.32 4.20 7.89
C CYS A 250 -12.32 2.88 8.68
N PHE A 251 -11.60 2.78 9.79
CA PHE A 251 -11.49 1.53 10.57
C PHE A 251 -12.39 1.48 11.83
N VAL A 252 -13.12 2.55 12.16
CA VAL A 252 -13.93 2.68 13.39
C VAL A 252 -15.30 3.27 13.09
#